data_AF-A0A844G4X2-F1
#
_entry.id   AF-A0A844G4X2-F1
#
_cell.length_a   1.000
_cell.length_b   1.000
_cell.length_c   1.000
_cell.angle_alpha   90.00
_cell.angle_beta   90.00
_cell.angle_gamma   90.00
#
_symmetry.space_group_name_H-M   'P 1'
#
loop_
_entity.id
_entity.type
_entity.pdbx_description
1 polymer ?
#
loop_
_entity_poly.entity_id
_entity_poly.type
_entity_poly.pdbx_seq_one_letter_code
_entity_poly.pdbx_strand_id
1 'polypeptide(L)' 'MYYSNFCFCLENPPDIAYTHNWIGQPVTVTDAAGTRTFAYNAEFNLISETINGIYNKTLIRAIPIPGTKGE' A
#
# COMPACT_ATOMS: atom_id res chain seq x y z
N MET A 1 -28.39 27.98 17.79
CA MET A 1 -28.12 26.53 17.93
C MET A 1 -26.70 26.29 17.46
N TYR A 2 -25.77 26.09 18.38
CA TYR A 2 -24.38 25.78 18.05
C TYR A 2 -24.34 24.35 17.51
N TYR A 3 -24.17 24.18 16.20
CA TYR A 3 -23.68 22.91 15.68
C TYR A 3 -22.18 22.88 15.95
N SER A 4 -21.85 22.41 17.15
CA SER A 4 -20.51 21.99 17.51
C SER A 4 -20.10 20.88 16.53
N ASN A 5 -19.37 21.26 15.48
CA ASN A 5 -18.61 20.32 14.67
C ASN A 5 -17.51 19.78 15.56
N PHE A 6 -17.84 18.72 16.28
CA PHE A 6 -16.89 17.94 17.06
C PHE A 6 -15.92 17.31 16.06
N CYS A 7 -14.80 18.01 15.82
CA CYS A 7 -13.69 17.45 15.09
C CYS A 7 -13.10 16.35 15.97
N PHE A 8 -13.42 15.08 15.68
CA PHE A 8 -12.62 13.96 16.17
C PHE A 8 -11.27 14.02 15.44
N CYS A 9 -10.40 14.91 15.89
CA CYS A 9 -8.98 14.72 15.70
C CYS A 9 -8.67 13.43 16.46
N LEU A 10 -8.52 12.31 15.76
CA LEU A 10 -8.01 11.07 16.33
C LEU A 10 -6.68 11.45 17.02
N GLU A 11 -6.67 11.53 18.36
CA GLU A 11 -5.57 12.10 19.17
C GLU A 11 -4.26 11.33 19.07
N ASN A 12 -4.17 10.33 18.19
CA ASN A 12 -2.92 9.71 17.79
C ASN A 12 -3.06 9.21 16.35
N PRO A 13 -2.31 9.75 15.37
CA PRO A 13 -2.27 9.14 14.04
C PRO A 13 -1.77 7.70 14.18
N PRO A 14 -2.26 6.76 13.36
CA PRO A 14 -1.81 5.38 13.47
C PRO A 14 -0.31 5.31 13.19
N ASP A 15 0.39 4.44 13.93
CA ASP A 15 1.83 4.20 13.74
C ASP A 15 2.18 3.75 12.31
N ILE A 16 1.16 3.32 11.56
CA ILE A 16 1.24 2.92 10.16
C ILE A 16 0.06 3.54 9.38
N ALA A 17 0.36 4.27 8.31
CA ALA A 17 -0.60 4.88 7.40
C ALA A 17 -0.68 4.12 6.08
N TYR A 18 -1.90 3.98 5.53
CA TYR A 18 -2.17 3.28 4.29
C TYR A 18 -2.92 4.20 3.31
N THR A 19 -2.56 4.16 2.03
CA THR A 19 -3.42 4.64 0.96
C THR A 19 -3.88 3.48 0.10
N HIS A 20 -5.06 3.60 -0.52
CA HIS A 20 -5.66 2.53 -1.30
C HIS A 20 -6.06 3.03 -2.69
N ASN A 21 -6.05 2.11 -3.66
CA ASN A 21 -6.66 2.36 -4.96
C ASN A 21 -8.20 2.26 -4.86
N TRP A 22 -8.89 2.52 -5.97
CA TRP A 22 -10.35 2.54 -6.03
C TRP A 22 -11.03 1.18 -5.78
N ILE A 23 -10.29 0.06 -5.89
CA ILE A 23 -10.77 -1.28 -5.52
C ILE A 23 -10.31 -1.73 -4.13
N GLY A 24 -9.65 -0.85 -3.36
CA GLY A 24 -9.26 -1.10 -1.98
C GLY A 24 -7.91 -1.82 -1.78
N GLN A 25 -7.09 -1.98 -2.82
CA GLN A 25 -5.73 -2.51 -2.65
C GLN A 25 -4.78 -1.41 -2.15
N PRO A 26 -3.84 -1.72 -1.25
CA PRO A 26 -2.90 -0.74 -0.71
C PRO A 26 -1.91 -0.26 -1.77
N VAL A 27 -1.79 1.04 -1.97
CA VAL A 27 -0.84 1.66 -2.90
C VAL A 27 0.39 2.17 -2.16
N THR A 28 0.21 2.72 -0.96
CA THR A 28 1.32 3.11 -0.08
C THR A 28 1.09 2.61 1.34
N VAL A 29 2.19 2.24 1.98
CA VAL A 29 2.26 1.92 3.41
C VAL A 29 3.41 2.72 4.00
N THR A 30 3.12 3.61 4.93
CA THR A 30 4.12 4.45 5.59
C THR A 30 4.12 4.13 7.08
N ASP A 31 5.27 3.74 7.60
CA ASP A 31 5.50 3.48 9.02
C ASP A 31 6.75 4.25 9.49
N ALA A 32 7.15 4.07 10.76
CA ALA A 32 8.33 4.73 11.31
C ALA A 32 9.65 4.36 10.60
N ALA A 33 9.71 3.24 9.88
CA ALA A 33 10.89 2.79 9.15
C ALA A 33 10.97 3.36 7.73
N GLY A 34 9.87 3.88 7.18
CA GLY A 34 9.83 4.52 5.85
C GLY A 34 8.51 4.29 5.11
N THR A 35 8.58 4.37 3.78
CA THR A 35 7.43 4.19 2.88
C THR A 35 7.66 3.05 1.92
N ARG A 36 6.63 2.21 1.76
CA ARG A 36 6.52 1.16 0.76
C ARG A 36 5.45 1.54 -0.25
N THR A 37 5.75 1.39 -1.53
CA THR A 37 4.82 1.66 -2.65
C THR A 37 4.59 0.40 -3.46
N PHE A 38 3.34 0.14 -3.82
CA PHE A 38 2.91 -1.07 -4.52
C PHE A 38 2.33 -0.72 -5.89
N ALA A 39 2.74 -1.46 -6.91
CA ALA A 39 2.22 -1.34 -8.27
C ALA A 39 1.54 -2.65 -8.69
N TYR A 40 0.36 -2.52 -9.29
CA TYR A 40 -0.46 -3.64 -9.75
C TYR A 40 -0.66 -3.57 -11.25
N ASN A 41 -0.88 -4.73 -11.88
CA ASN A 41 -1.28 -4.81 -13.29
C ASN A 41 -2.81 -4.71 -13.45
N ALA A 42 -3.29 -4.80 -14.70
CA ALA A 42 -4.72 -4.72 -15.01
C ALA A 42 -5.54 -5.88 -14.43
N GLU A 43 -4.92 -7.04 -14.21
CA GLU A 43 -5.52 -8.20 -13.55
C GLU A 43 -5.39 -8.17 -12.02
N PHE A 44 -5.01 -7.00 -11.46
CA PHE A 44 -4.88 -6.75 -10.02
C PHE A 44 -3.77 -7.55 -9.31
N ASN A 45 -2.84 -8.14 -10.07
CA ASN A 45 -1.66 -8.80 -9.53
C ASN A 45 -0.59 -7.77 -9.15
N LEU A 46 0.06 -7.97 -8.00
CA LEU A 46 1.18 -7.13 -7.58
C LEU A 46 2.41 -7.41 -8.44
N ILE A 47 2.91 -6.38 -9.14
CA ILE A 47 4.05 -6.50 -10.06
C ILE A 47 5.32 -5.85 -9.51
N SER A 48 5.20 -4.85 -8.64
CA SER A 48 6.35 -4.20 -8.04
C SER A 48 6.07 -3.68 -6.64
N GLU A 49 7.09 -3.72 -5.80
CA GLU A 49 7.14 -3.09 -4.49
C GLU A 49 8.42 -2.27 -4.38
N THR A 50 8.29 -0.98 -4.07
CA THR A 50 9.42 -0.08 -3.81
C THR A 50 9.45 0.29 -2.34
N ILE A 51 10.55 -0.06 -1.68
CA ILE A 51 10.83 0.22 -0.27
C ILE A 51 11.79 1.41 -0.23
N ASN A 52 11.39 2.47 0.46
CA ASN A 52 12.22 3.63 0.76
C ASN A 52 12.20 3.89 2.27
N GLY A 53 13.32 3.73 2.95
CA GLY A 53 13.38 3.78 4.40
C GLY A 53 14.77 3.52 4.93
N ILE A 54 14.87 2.71 5.99
CA ILE A 54 16.16 2.25 6.54
C ILE A 54 17.07 1.67 5.44
N TYR A 55 16.48 1.04 4.43
CA TYR A 55 17.17 0.65 3.20
C TYR A 55 16.25 0.87 1.99
N ASN A 56 16.88 1.03 0.83
CA ASN A 56 16.17 1.25 -0.43
C ASN A 56 16.22 -0.01 -1.29
N LYS A 57 15.05 -0.50 -1.71
CA LYS A 57 14.95 -1.70 -2.56
C LYS A 57 13.75 -1.60 -3.49
N THR A 58 13.90 -2.09 -4.71
CA THR A 58 12.77 -2.40 -5.59
C THR A 58 12.71 -3.91 -5.78
N LEU A 59 11.54 -4.46 -5.55
CA LEU A 59 11.19 -5.85 -5.81
C LEU A 59 10.30 -5.87 -7.05
N ILE A 60 10.63 -6.73 -8.01
CA ILE A 60 9.82 -6.97 -9.21
C ILE A 60 9.34 -8.41 -9.11
N ARG A 61 8.02 -8.63 -9.18
CA ARG A 61 7.43 -9.96 -9.12
C ARG A 61 7.26 -10.52 -10.52
N ALA A 62 7.75 -11.74 -10.74
CA ALA A 62 7.41 -12.51 -11.92
C ALA A 62 5.94 -12.93 -11.80
N ILE A 63 5.12 -12.54 -12.76
CA ILE A 63 3.73 -13.00 -12.82
C ILE A 63 3.76 -14.41 -13.41
N PRO A 64 3.19 -15.43 -12.73
CA PRO A 64 3.04 -16.73 -13.33
C PRO A 64 2.16 -16.60 -14.57
N ILE A 65 2.68 -17.05 -15.71
CA ILE A 65 1.89 -17.18 -16.94
C ILE A 65 0.72 -18.14 -16.63
N PRO A 66 -0.54 -17.73 -16.86
CA PRO A 66 -1.67 -18.62 -16.69
C PRO A 66 -1.45 -19.87 -17.57
N GLY A 67 -1.25 -21.03 -16.96
CA GLY A 67 -1.03 -22.30 -17.68
C GLY A 67 0.24 -23.07 -17.33
N THR A 68 1.19 -22.53 -16.57
CA THR A 68 2.29 -23.36 -16.04
C THR A 68 1.84 -24.12 -14.79
N LYS A 69 0.95 -25.10 -14.96
CA LYS A 69 0.94 -26.25 -14.05
C LYS A 69 2.23 -26.99 -14.34
N GLY A 70 3.11 -27.10 -13.35
CA GLY A 70 4.30 -27.95 -13.45
C GLY A 70 3.89 -29.32 -14.01
N GLU A 71 4.57 -29.72 -15.09
CA GLU A 71 4.64 -31.12 -15.49
C GLU A 71 5.43 -31.91 -14.46
#